data_AF-A0A645GXK4-F1
#
_entry.id   AF-A0A645GXK4-F1
#
_cell.length_a   1.000
_cell.length_b   1.000
_cell.length_c   1.000
_cell.angle_alpha   90.00
_cell.angle_beta   90.00
_cell.angle_gamma   90.00
#
_symmetry.space_group_name_H-M   'P 1'
#
loop_
_entity.id
_entity.type
_entity.pdbx_description
1 polymer ?
#
loop_
_entity_poly.entity_id
_entity_poly.type
_entity_poly.pdbx_seq_one_letter_code
_entity_poly.pdbx_strand_id
1 'polypeptide(L)'
;MLGGDGAVQNGIYYFEDDYPDSHLFADALFLTATANPDFLLVHSMNIDDTGHRYGAHSRERAAAAMKADLLLSMALPQWLAAGYRVVVTADHGMGENGLHGGNTSAQREVPLYLFGTGIPARVAENPVSQLLVAPLLCHLLGIAPAPGMQPLGEGGGVFFAK
;
A
#
# COMPACT_ATOMS: atom_id res chain seq x y z
N MET A 1 10.56 -17.03 -8.99
CA MET A 1 11.28 -16.79 -7.72
C MET A 1 12.73 -16.54 -8.03
N LEU A 2 13.17 -15.28 -7.96
CA LEU A 2 14.60 -14.97 -7.91
C LEU A 2 14.97 -14.95 -6.42
N GLY A 3 15.61 -16.02 -5.95
CA GLY A 3 16.23 -16.06 -4.62
C GLY A 3 17.61 -15.44 -4.68
N GLY A 4 17.95 -14.54 -3.75
CA GLY A 4 19.28 -13.93 -3.73
C GLY A 4 19.68 -13.37 -2.36
N ASP A 5 20.98 -13.21 -2.15
CA ASP A 5 21.59 -12.67 -0.92
C ASP A 5 21.52 -11.12 -0.85
N GLY A 6 20.65 -10.51 -1.66
CA GLY A 6 20.47 -9.06 -1.74
C GLY A 6 19.43 -8.52 -0.76
N ALA A 7 19.19 -7.20 -0.81
CA ALA A 7 18.17 -6.54 -0.01
C ALA A 7 16.74 -7.02 -0.30
N VAL A 8 16.51 -7.60 -1.49
CA VAL A 8 15.28 -8.31 -1.83
C VAL A 8 15.60 -9.79 -1.97
N GLN A 9 15.11 -10.61 -1.04
CA GLN A 9 15.39 -12.04 -1.01
C GLN A 9 14.52 -12.83 -1.98
N ASN A 10 13.28 -12.38 -2.21
CA ASN A 10 12.32 -13.00 -3.12
C ASN A 10 11.50 -11.92 -3.82
N GLY A 11 11.32 -12.06 -5.13
CA GLY A 11 10.53 -11.11 -5.91
C GLY A 11 9.88 -11.75 -7.14
N ILE A 12 8.71 -11.22 -7.48
CA ILE A 12 8.05 -11.36 -8.77
C ILE A 12 7.85 -9.94 -9.29
N TYR A 13 8.38 -9.64 -10.46
CA TYR A 13 8.42 -8.30 -11.03
C TYR A 13 7.67 -8.29 -12.35
N TYR A 14 7.00 -7.19 -12.63
CA TYR A 14 6.40 -6.88 -13.91
C TYR A 14 6.84 -5.47 -14.34
N PHE A 15 6.64 -5.15 -15.61
CA PHE A 15 7.07 -3.87 -16.20
C PHE A 15 5.92 -3.10 -16.85
N GLU A 16 4.91 -3.79 -17.37
CA GLU A 16 3.78 -3.16 -18.03
C GLU A 16 2.72 -2.71 -17.00
N ASP A 17 2.23 -1.48 -17.14
CA ASP A 17 1.22 -0.90 -16.24
C ASP A 17 -0.13 -1.66 -16.26
N ASP A 18 -0.36 -2.43 -17.33
CA ASP A 18 -1.56 -3.24 -17.49
C ASP A 18 -1.43 -4.68 -16.96
N TYR A 19 -0.32 -5.01 -16.27
CA TYR A 19 -0.19 -6.30 -15.58
C TYR A 19 -1.41 -6.53 -14.68
N PRO A 20 -2.16 -7.63 -14.85
CA PRO A 20 -3.44 -7.75 -14.17
C PRO A 20 -3.27 -7.79 -12.65
N ASP A 21 -3.93 -6.88 -11.92
CA ASP A 21 -3.89 -6.89 -10.45
C ASP A 21 -4.27 -8.27 -9.88
N SER A 22 -5.19 -9.01 -10.52
CA SER A 22 -5.52 -10.39 -10.13
C SER A 22 -4.30 -11.33 -10.07
N HIS A 23 -3.35 -11.19 -10.99
CA HIS A 23 -2.13 -11.98 -11.03
C HIS A 23 -1.15 -11.46 -9.98
N LEU A 24 -1.01 -10.14 -9.83
CA LEU A 24 -0.20 -9.53 -8.77
C LEU A 24 -0.62 -10.00 -7.37
N PHE A 25 -1.93 -10.02 -7.06
CA PHE A 25 -2.42 -10.50 -5.77
C PHE A 25 -2.19 -12.02 -5.62
N ALA A 26 -2.31 -12.80 -6.70
CA ALA A 26 -1.97 -14.23 -6.67
C ALA A 26 -0.47 -14.46 -6.43
N ASP A 27 0.39 -13.65 -7.05
CA ASP A 27 1.85 -13.67 -6.86
C ASP A 27 2.21 -13.33 -5.40
N ALA A 28 1.55 -12.33 -4.82
CA ALA A 28 1.72 -11.97 -3.42
C ALA A 28 1.31 -13.11 -2.47
N LEU A 29 0.16 -13.75 -2.70
CA LEU A 29 -0.26 -14.93 -1.91
C LEU A 29 0.72 -16.09 -2.05
N PHE A 30 1.23 -16.33 -3.27
CA PHE A 30 2.25 -17.33 -3.52
C PHE A 30 3.56 -17.03 -2.76
N LEU A 31 4.02 -15.78 -2.78
CA LEU A 31 5.21 -15.35 -2.02
C LEU A 31 5.01 -15.52 -0.51
N THR A 32 3.85 -15.12 0.02
CA THR A 32 3.52 -15.35 1.42
C THR A 32 3.61 -16.84 1.79
N ALA A 33 3.02 -17.72 0.98
CA ALA A 33 2.94 -19.15 1.26
C ALA A 33 4.28 -19.89 1.11
N THR A 34 5.14 -19.47 0.18
CA THR A 34 6.35 -20.21 -0.19
C THR A 34 7.63 -19.64 0.39
N ALA A 35 7.68 -18.33 0.67
CA ALA A 35 8.88 -17.65 1.14
C ALA A 35 8.76 -17.13 2.58
N ASN A 36 7.55 -17.01 3.14
CA ASN A 36 7.30 -16.49 4.49
C ASN A 36 8.12 -15.21 4.79
N PRO A 37 8.00 -14.15 3.97
CA PRO A 37 8.83 -12.96 4.12
C PRO A 37 8.49 -12.18 5.41
N ASP A 38 9.46 -11.53 6.05
CA ASP A 38 9.19 -10.62 7.17
C ASP A 38 8.51 -9.30 6.71
N PHE A 39 8.75 -8.91 5.46
CA PHE A 39 8.18 -7.73 4.82
C PHE A 39 7.87 -8.03 3.35
N LEU A 40 6.65 -7.70 2.91
CA LEU A 40 6.19 -7.88 1.54
C LEU A 40 5.59 -6.57 1.03
N LEU A 41 6.04 -6.13 -0.14
CA LEU A 41 5.44 -5.02 -0.88
C LEU A 41 4.60 -5.57 -2.04
N VAL A 42 3.34 -5.15 -2.11
CA VAL A 42 2.43 -5.44 -3.23
C VAL A 42 2.06 -4.12 -3.88
N HIS A 43 2.41 -3.94 -5.15
CA HIS A 43 2.27 -2.67 -5.86
C HIS A 43 1.39 -2.84 -7.09
N SER A 44 0.11 -2.45 -6.99
CA SER A 44 -0.88 -2.51 -8.07
C SER A 44 -0.86 -1.25 -8.92
N MET A 45 -0.94 -1.38 -10.25
CA MET A 45 -0.89 -0.25 -11.19
C MET A 45 -2.21 0.06 -11.89
N ASN A 46 -3.18 -0.86 -11.94
CA ASN A 46 -4.35 -0.67 -12.80
C ASN A 46 -5.22 0.55 -12.42
N ILE A 47 -5.26 0.95 -11.14
CA ILE A 47 -6.00 2.16 -10.72
C ILE A 47 -5.36 3.43 -11.29
N ASP A 48 -4.03 3.49 -11.31
CA ASP A 48 -3.26 4.61 -11.82
C ASP A 48 -3.31 4.67 -13.35
N ASP A 49 -3.02 3.56 -14.04
CA ASP A 49 -3.13 3.45 -15.50
C ASP A 49 -4.53 3.85 -16.01
N THR A 50 -5.58 3.41 -15.30
CA THR A 50 -6.95 3.82 -15.62
C THR A 50 -7.18 5.30 -15.33
N GLY A 51 -6.60 5.83 -14.25
CA GLY A 51 -6.64 7.25 -13.91
C GLY A 51 -5.96 8.11 -14.97
N HIS A 52 -4.85 7.68 -15.56
CA HIS A 52 -4.20 8.35 -16.68
C HIS A 52 -5.08 8.39 -17.93
N ARG A 53 -5.74 7.28 -18.25
CA ARG A 53 -6.56 7.14 -19.46
C ARG A 53 -7.88 7.93 -19.39
N TYR A 54 -8.49 8.01 -18.21
CA TYR A 54 -9.87 8.50 -18.06
C TYR A 54 -10.05 9.63 -17.05
N GLY A 55 -9.03 9.97 -16.26
CA GLY A 55 -9.08 11.01 -15.24
C GLY A 55 -9.60 10.54 -13.87
N ALA A 56 -9.39 11.37 -12.85
CA ALA A 56 -9.63 11.03 -11.45
C ALA A 56 -11.08 10.66 -11.09
N HIS A 57 -12.07 11.24 -11.77
CA HIS A 57 -13.50 11.07 -11.47
C HIS A 57 -14.24 10.17 -12.48
N SER A 58 -13.51 9.40 -13.26
CA SER A 58 -14.07 8.48 -14.25
C SER A 58 -14.74 7.26 -13.61
N ARG A 59 -15.73 6.69 -14.32
CA ARG A 59 -16.37 5.44 -13.90
C ARG A 59 -15.41 4.27 -14.00
N GLU A 60 -14.50 4.33 -14.96
CA GLU A 60 -13.45 3.37 -15.23
C GLU A 60 -12.49 3.28 -14.06
N ARG A 61 -11.97 4.42 -13.56
CA ARG A 61 -11.08 4.43 -12.38
C ARG A 61 -11.81 3.94 -11.13
N ALA A 62 -13.08 4.32 -10.95
CA ALA A 62 -13.89 3.79 -9.85
C ALA A 62 -14.05 2.26 -9.95
N ALA A 63 -14.26 1.72 -11.14
CA ALA A 63 -14.33 0.28 -11.38
C ALA A 63 -12.99 -0.43 -11.12
N ALA A 64 -11.87 0.17 -11.50
CA ALA A 64 -10.53 -0.34 -11.18
C ALA A 64 -10.32 -0.40 -9.66
N ALA A 65 -10.69 0.65 -8.92
CA ALA A 65 -10.61 0.67 -7.47
C ALA A 65 -11.51 -0.40 -6.82
N MET A 66 -12.74 -0.59 -7.31
CA MET A 66 -13.63 -1.66 -6.83
C MET A 66 -13.07 -3.06 -7.12
N LYS A 67 -12.39 -3.25 -8.25
CA LYS A 67 -11.73 -4.53 -8.57
C LYS A 67 -10.57 -4.81 -7.61
N ALA A 68 -9.75 -3.81 -7.31
CA ALA A 68 -8.67 -3.93 -6.33
C ALA A 68 -9.22 -4.22 -4.92
N ASP A 69 -10.31 -3.56 -4.51
CA ASP A 69 -10.99 -3.82 -3.23
C ASP A 69 -11.48 -5.28 -3.13
N LEU A 70 -12.09 -5.81 -4.19
CA LEU A 70 -12.51 -7.22 -4.24
C LEU A 70 -11.31 -8.17 -4.09
N LEU A 71 -10.21 -7.93 -4.80
CA LEU A 71 -8.98 -8.74 -4.69
C LEU A 71 -8.40 -8.67 -3.27
N LEU A 72 -8.34 -7.47 -2.70
CA LEU A 72 -7.88 -7.24 -1.33
C LEU A 72 -8.76 -7.96 -0.32
N SER A 73 -10.09 -7.97 -0.50
CA SER A 73 -11.03 -8.66 0.40
C SER A 73 -10.78 -10.17 0.47
N MET A 74 -10.21 -10.76 -0.58
CA MET A 74 -9.83 -12.17 -0.62
C MET A 74 -8.44 -12.42 -0.01
N ALA A 75 -7.49 -11.52 -0.24
CA ALA A 75 -6.11 -11.68 0.22
C ALA A 75 -5.91 -11.29 1.70
N LEU A 76 -6.57 -10.22 2.14
CA LEU A 76 -6.40 -9.65 3.49
C LEU A 76 -6.65 -10.68 4.61
N PRO A 77 -7.75 -11.47 4.62
CA PRO A 77 -7.94 -12.48 5.66
C PRO A 77 -6.83 -13.53 5.71
N GLN A 78 -6.26 -13.88 4.55
CA GLN A 78 -5.18 -14.87 4.46
C GLN A 78 -3.87 -14.32 5.04
N TRP A 79 -3.52 -13.08 4.72
CA TRP A 79 -2.35 -12.41 5.30
C TRP A 79 -2.49 -12.23 6.82
N LEU A 80 -3.66 -11.82 7.29
CA LEU A 80 -3.92 -11.70 8.73
C LEU A 80 -3.82 -13.07 9.44
N ALA A 81 -4.37 -14.13 8.85
CA ALA A 81 -4.27 -15.48 9.39
C ALA A 81 -2.82 -16.01 9.42
N ALA A 82 -1.99 -15.59 8.46
CA ALA A 82 -0.56 -15.87 8.44
C ALA A 82 0.26 -15.01 9.41
N GLY A 83 -0.38 -14.13 10.20
CA GLY A 83 0.26 -13.32 11.23
C GLY A 83 0.82 -11.98 10.75
N TYR A 84 0.55 -11.59 9.51
CA TYR A 84 0.97 -10.30 8.97
C TYR A 84 0.13 -9.16 9.53
N ARG A 85 0.77 -7.98 9.60
CA ARG A 85 0.07 -6.69 9.65
C ARG A 85 0.03 -6.14 8.22
N VAL A 86 -1.11 -5.64 7.79
CA VAL A 86 -1.31 -5.15 6.43
C VAL A 86 -1.51 -3.64 6.48
N VAL A 87 -0.70 -2.91 5.71
CA VAL A 87 -0.83 -1.46 5.51
C VAL A 87 -1.22 -1.23 4.05
N VAL A 88 -2.34 -0.55 3.82
CA VAL A 88 -2.82 -0.20 2.48
C VAL A 88 -2.72 1.31 2.34
N THR A 89 -1.95 1.76 1.35
CA THR A 89 -1.77 3.18 1.01
C THR A 89 -1.48 3.32 -0.48
N ALA A 90 -1.51 4.55 -0.98
CA ALA A 90 -0.94 4.89 -2.29
C ALA A 90 0.25 5.84 -2.11
N ASP A 91 1.05 5.98 -3.15
CA ASP A 91 2.14 6.95 -3.26
C ASP A 91 1.61 8.33 -3.68
N HIS A 92 0.60 8.38 -4.56
CA HIS A 92 -0.07 9.61 -4.96
C HIS A 92 -1.54 9.42 -5.33
N GLY A 93 -2.22 10.56 -5.51
CA GLY A 93 -3.56 10.64 -6.08
C GLY A 93 -3.54 10.94 -7.58
N MET A 94 -4.66 11.40 -8.13
CA MET A 94 -4.82 11.67 -9.56
C MET A 94 -5.53 12.99 -9.78
N GLY A 95 -5.06 13.80 -10.72
CA GLY A 95 -5.70 15.05 -11.13
C GLY A 95 -6.87 14.82 -12.09
N GLU A 96 -7.71 15.86 -12.27
CA GLU A 96 -8.89 15.79 -13.15
C GLU A 96 -8.53 15.47 -14.60
N ASN A 97 -7.38 15.94 -15.07
CA ASN A 97 -6.87 15.71 -16.42
C ASN A 97 -6.13 14.37 -16.58
N GLY A 98 -6.17 13.49 -15.58
CA GLY A 98 -5.46 12.22 -15.60
C GLY A 98 -3.94 12.35 -15.43
N LEU A 99 -3.46 13.45 -14.85
CA LEU A 99 -2.04 13.61 -14.51
C LEU A 99 -1.85 13.73 -12.99
N HIS A 100 -0.66 13.39 -12.53
CA HIS A 100 -0.23 13.57 -11.13
C HIS A 100 1.16 14.23 -11.07
N GLY A 101 1.67 14.47 -9.86
CA GLY A 101 2.95 15.17 -9.61
C GLY A 101 2.81 16.64 -9.20
N GLY A 102 1.59 17.17 -9.15
CA GLY A 102 1.26 18.50 -8.65
C GLY A 102 1.01 18.54 -7.13
N ASN A 103 0.76 19.75 -6.63
CA ASN A 103 0.62 20.03 -5.19
C ASN A 103 -0.84 20.06 -4.67
N THR A 104 -1.83 19.69 -5.49
CA THR A 104 -3.24 19.72 -5.10
C THR A 104 -3.58 18.60 -4.12
N SER A 105 -4.60 18.78 -3.28
CA SER A 105 -5.11 17.72 -2.38
C SER A 105 -5.44 16.43 -3.14
N ALA A 106 -6.15 16.52 -4.27
CA ALA A 106 -6.51 15.35 -5.10
C ALA A 106 -5.30 14.52 -5.59
N GLN A 107 -4.10 15.11 -5.65
CA GLN A 107 -2.86 14.44 -6.07
C GLN A 107 -2.00 13.98 -4.89
N ARG A 108 -2.23 14.49 -3.67
CA ARG A 108 -1.38 14.24 -2.49
C ARG A 108 -2.06 13.47 -1.36
N GLU A 109 -3.38 13.61 -1.25
CA GLU A 109 -4.18 12.91 -0.25
C GLU A 109 -4.51 11.52 -0.76
N VAL A 110 -4.05 10.52 -0.01
CA VAL A 110 -4.15 9.10 -0.34
C VAL A 110 -4.71 8.35 0.87
N PRO A 111 -5.36 7.21 0.67
CA PRO A 111 -5.79 6.37 1.79
C PRO A 111 -4.60 5.89 2.61
N LEU A 112 -4.81 5.69 3.92
CA LEU A 112 -3.92 4.94 4.79
C LEU A 112 -4.76 4.06 5.71
N TYR A 113 -4.76 2.75 5.48
CA TYR A 113 -5.45 1.76 6.29
C TYR A 113 -4.46 0.79 6.91
N LEU A 114 -4.66 0.42 8.17
CA LEU A 114 -3.82 -0.52 8.89
C LEU A 114 -4.69 -1.64 9.46
N PHE A 115 -4.27 -2.88 9.25
CA PHE A 115 -4.95 -4.09 9.73
C PHE A 115 -3.97 -5.01 10.45
N GLY A 116 -4.39 -5.61 11.55
CA GLY A 116 -3.61 -6.65 12.23
C GLY A 116 -3.60 -6.55 13.75
N THR A 117 -3.00 -7.55 14.38
CA THR A 117 -2.97 -7.67 15.84
C THR A 117 -2.19 -6.51 16.47
N GLY A 118 -2.80 -5.90 17.49
CA GLY A 118 -2.25 -4.76 18.22
C GLY A 118 -2.50 -3.40 17.56
N ILE A 119 -3.18 -3.36 16.41
CA ILE A 119 -3.58 -2.11 15.75
C ILE A 119 -4.98 -1.72 16.24
N PRO A 120 -5.16 -0.53 16.83
CA PRO A 120 -6.45 -0.12 17.40
C PRO A 120 -7.48 0.30 16.33
N ALA A 121 -8.73 -0.14 16.54
CA ALA A 121 -9.92 0.16 15.74
C ALA A 121 -10.40 1.63 15.89
N ARG A 122 -9.82 2.60 15.17
CA ARG A 122 -10.07 4.07 15.34
C ARG A 122 -9.94 4.86 14.04
N VAL A 123 -10.15 6.18 14.00
CA VAL A 123 -9.91 6.98 12.77
C VAL A 123 -9.05 8.17 13.14
N ALA A 124 -8.04 8.47 12.33
CA ALA A 124 -7.25 9.69 12.51
C ALA A 124 -8.14 10.92 12.29
N GLU A 125 -8.08 11.88 13.22
CA GLU A 125 -8.84 13.13 13.14
C GLU A 125 -8.26 14.10 12.10
N ASN A 126 -6.98 13.97 11.81
CA ASN A 126 -6.23 14.83 10.90
C ASN A 126 -5.44 13.99 9.88
N PRO A 127 -5.16 14.52 8.68
CA PRO A 127 -4.28 13.88 7.73
C PRO A 127 -2.90 13.56 8.32
N VAL A 128 -2.39 12.38 7.99
CA VAL A 128 -1.05 11.93 8.38
C VAL A 128 -0.09 12.24 7.24
N SER A 129 1.09 12.77 7.57
CA SER A 129 2.14 13.00 6.58
C SER A 129 2.62 11.66 5.99
N GLN A 130 2.70 11.57 4.65
CA GLN A 130 3.28 10.39 4.00
C GLN A 130 4.73 10.11 4.44
N LEU A 131 5.47 11.13 4.91
CA LEU A 131 6.82 10.95 5.46
C LEU A 131 6.86 10.07 6.72
N LEU A 132 5.70 9.82 7.33
CA LEU A 132 5.56 8.94 8.49
C LEU A 132 5.32 7.47 8.11
N VAL A 133 5.09 7.14 6.83
CA VAL A 133 4.84 5.75 6.40
C VAL A 133 6.07 4.88 6.63
N ALA A 134 7.25 5.30 6.18
CA ALA A 134 8.48 4.54 6.37
C ALA A 134 8.82 4.28 7.87
N PRO A 135 8.86 5.30 8.76
CA PRO A 135 9.12 5.05 10.18
C PRO A 135 7.99 4.25 10.85
N LEU A 136 6.73 4.38 10.42
CA LEU A 136 5.63 3.51 10.87
C LEU A 136 5.93 2.04 10.52
N LEU A 137 6.34 1.74 9.28
CA LEU A 137 6.68 0.38 8.88
C LEU A 137 7.87 -0.17 9.69
N CYS A 138 8.91 0.64 9.94
CA CYS A 138 10.01 0.26 10.83
C CYS A 138 9.51 -0.09 12.24
N HIS A 139 8.61 0.72 12.80
CA HIS A 139 8.01 0.46 14.11
C HIS A 139 7.22 -0.86 14.14
N LEU A 140 6.39 -1.12 13.12
CA LEU A 140 5.59 -2.35 13.02
C LEU A 140 6.46 -3.61 12.86
N LEU A 141 7.63 -3.48 12.24
CA LEU A 141 8.64 -4.54 12.09
C LEU A 141 9.56 -4.68 13.32
N GLY A 142 9.50 -3.75 14.28
CA GLY A 142 10.39 -3.75 15.43
C GLY A 142 11.86 -3.43 15.11
N ILE A 143 12.11 -2.70 14.02
CA ILE A 143 13.46 -2.29 13.59
C ILE A 143 13.69 -0.79 13.80
N ALA A 144 14.96 -0.39 13.92
CA ALA A 144 15.32 1.02 14.07
C ALA A 144 15.06 1.81 12.76
N PRO A 145 14.44 3.00 12.83
CA PRO A 145 14.34 3.90 11.68
C PRO A 145 15.72 4.34 11.18
N ALA A 146 15.83 4.55 9.86
CA ALA A 146 17.07 5.06 9.27
C ALA A 146 17.30 6.55 9.60
N PRO A 147 18.57 7.04 9.60
CA PRO A 147 18.85 8.46 9.77
C PRO A 147 18.09 9.33 8.76
N GLY A 148 17.49 10.42 9.24
CA GLY A 148 16.72 11.37 8.42
C GLY A 148 15.22 11.06 8.29
N MET A 149 14.76 9.88 8.74
CA MET A 149 13.32 9.63 8.88
C MET A 149 12.72 10.57 9.94
N GLN A 150 11.50 11.05 9.69
CA GLN A 150 10.77 11.82 10.69
C GLN A 150 10.48 10.92 11.90
N PRO A 151 10.77 11.37 13.14
CA PRO A 151 10.47 10.58 14.32
C PRO A 151 8.95 10.43 14.46
N LEU A 152 8.52 9.25 14.92
CA LEU A 152 7.17 9.05 15.42
C LEU A 152 7.04 9.81 16.75
N GLY A 153 6.74 11.12 16.71
CA GLY A 153 6.55 11.97 17.88
C GLY A 153 5.07 12.15 18.26
N GLU A 154 4.80 12.58 19.50
CA GLU A 154 3.45 12.77 20.09
C GLU A 154 2.53 13.79 19.36
N GLY A 155 3.01 14.47 18.32
CA GLY A 155 2.31 15.55 17.61
C GLY A 155 1.96 15.26 16.15
N GLY A 156 1.76 14.00 15.74
CA GLY A 156 1.53 13.67 14.34
C GLY A 156 0.64 12.45 14.11
N GLY A 157 -0.62 12.55 14.56
CA GLY A 157 -1.66 11.56 14.26
C GLY A 157 -1.43 10.24 14.99
N VAL A 158 -2.09 10.09 16.14
CA VAL A 158 -2.14 8.79 16.79
C VAL A 158 -2.75 7.78 15.81
N PHE A 159 -2.03 6.67 15.57
CA PHE A 159 -2.37 5.65 14.59
C PHE A 159 -3.65 4.92 15.00
N PHE A 160 -4.68 5.12 14.18
CA PHE A 160 -6.05 4.80 14.52
C PHE A 160 -6.76 4.42 13.22
N ALA A 161 -7.07 3.13 12.98
CA ALA A 161 -7.76 2.63 11.77
C ALA A 161 -9.05 1.86 12.11
N LYS A 162 -10.19 2.14 11.46
CA LYS A 162 -11.57 1.88 11.97
C LYS A 162 -11.93 0.40 12.03
#